data_AF-A0A661ZLY9-F1
#
_entry.id   AF-A0A661ZLY9-F1
#
_cell.length_a   1.000
_cell.length_b   1.000
_cell.length_c   1.000
_cell.angle_alpha   90.00
_cell.angle_beta   90.00
_cell.angle_gamma   90.00
#
_symmetry.space_group_name_H-M   'P 1'
#
loop_
_entity.id
_entity.type
_entity.pdbx_description
1 polymer ?
#
loop_
_entity_poly.entity_id
_entity_poly.type
_entity_poly.pdbx_seq_one_letter_code
_entity_poly.pdbx_strand_id
1 'polypeptide(L)'
;MNQIGFQYFEGVDLMAIEGVNDATVMAFISEIGLEGFKRFKTAKEFTAWLRLAPNNKISGGKVLSHHLPKGSNRLKIALRQSANVIGNLKEGHLNNFFRRINYKKGRATAISAT
;
A
#
# COMPACT_ATOMS: atom_id res chain seq x y z
N MET A 1 -21.31 4.54 -1.87
CA MET A 1 -20.09 4.43 -2.71
C MET A 1 -19.61 2.99 -2.84
N ASN A 2 -19.72 2.14 -1.80
CA ASN A 2 -19.25 0.75 -1.84
C ASN A 2 -19.74 -0.05 -3.07
N GLN A 3 -21.04 -0.02 -3.39
CA GLN A 3 -21.59 -0.72 -4.57
C GLN A 3 -20.95 -0.31 -5.91
N ILE A 4 -20.60 0.96 -6.07
CA ILE A 4 -19.96 1.48 -7.28
C ILE A 4 -18.52 0.98 -7.36
N GLY A 5 -17.78 1.04 -6.25
CA GLY A 5 -16.42 0.48 -6.17
C GLY A 5 -16.40 -1.01 -6.45
N PHE A 6 -17.33 -1.77 -5.88
CA PHE A 6 -17.49 -3.21 -6.09
C PHE A 6 -17.72 -3.56 -7.56
N GLN A 7 -18.62 -2.84 -8.25
CA GLN A 7 -18.84 -3.01 -9.69
C GLN A 7 -17.61 -2.61 -10.51
N TYR A 8 -16.94 -1.53 -10.13
CA TYR A 8 -15.75 -1.03 -10.84
C TYR A 8 -14.59 -2.02 -10.79
N PHE A 9 -14.39 -2.72 -9.67
CA PHE A 9 -13.36 -3.73 -9.50
C PHE A 9 -13.86 -5.16 -9.80
N GLU A 10 -14.83 -5.30 -10.71
CA GLU A 10 -15.32 -6.59 -11.22
C GLU A 10 -15.75 -7.59 -10.12
N GLY A 11 -16.33 -7.09 -9.02
CA GLY A 11 -16.80 -7.90 -7.89
C GLY A 11 -15.81 -8.04 -6.73
N VAL A 12 -14.72 -7.26 -6.71
CA VAL A 12 -13.79 -7.20 -5.58
C VAL A 12 -14.21 -6.09 -4.60
N ASP A 13 -14.57 -6.47 -3.37
CA ASP A 13 -14.83 -5.50 -2.29
C ASP A 13 -13.53 -5.06 -1.62
N LEU A 14 -13.01 -3.89 -2.04
CA LEU A 14 -11.83 -3.28 -1.41
C LEU A 14 -12.11 -2.72 0.00
N MET A 15 -13.36 -2.35 0.30
CA MET A 15 -13.73 -1.79 1.61
C MET A 15 -13.86 -2.85 2.69
N ALA A 16 -13.94 -4.13 2.30
CA ALA A 16 -13.82 -5.26 3.22
C ALA A 16 -12.44 -5.33 3.91
N ILE A 17 -11.42 -4.66 3.36
CA ILE A 17 -10.09 -4.58 3.96
C ILE A 17 -10.08 -3.55 5.09
N GLU A 18 -9.58 -3.95 6.26
CA GLU A 18 -9.43 -3.07 7.42
C GLU A 18 -8.70 -1.76 7.06
N GLY A 19 -9.26 -0.61 7.45
CA GLY A 19 -8.65 0.70 7.21
C GLY A 19 -8.81 1.25 5.78
N VAL A 20 -9.37 0.49 4.85
CA VAL A 20 -9.78 1.01 3.53
C VAL A 20 -11.14 1.70 3.66
N ASN A 21 -11.24 2.91 3.10
CA ASN A 21 -12.47 3.70 3.09
C ASN A 21 -12.77 4.24 1.69
N ASP A 22 -13.85 5.01 1.56
CA ASP A 22 -14.28 5.59 0.28
C ASP A 22 -13.19 6.44 -0.38
N ALA A 23 -12.40 7.18 0.41
CA ALA A 23 -11.31 8.01 -0.10
C ALA A 23 -10.18 7.16 -0.69
N THR A 24 -9.85 6.03 -0.08
CA THR A 24 -8.84 5.09 -0.60
C THR A 24 -9.34 4.46 -1.91
N VAL A 25 -10.61 4.05 -1.98
CA VAL A 25 -11.21 3.50 -3.21
C VAL A 25 -11.21 4.54 -4.33
N MET A 26 -11.57 5.79 -4.04
CA MET A 26 -11.50 6.88 -5.02
C MET A 26 -10.07 7.16 -5.49
N ALA A 27 -9.08 7.05 -4.59
CA ALA A 27 -7.67 7.17 -4.97
C ALA A 27 -7.27 6.08 -5.97
N PHE A 28 -7.70 4.82 -5.75
CA PHE A 28 -7.50 3.75 -6.72
C PHE A 28 -8.12 4.10 -8.07
N ILE A 29 -9.42 4.41 -8.10
CA ILE A 29 -10.14 4.74 -9.35
C ILE A 29 -9.43 5.89 -10.11
N SER A 30 -8.98 6.92 -9.39
CA SER A 30 -8.35 8.10 -9.99
C SER A 30 -6.92 7.89 -10.51
N GLU A 31 -6.14 7.00 -9.90
CA GLU A 31 -4.71 6.85 -10.19
C GLU A 31 -4.41 5.69 -11.16
N ILE A 32 -5.15 4.59 -11.05
CA ILE A 32 -4.90 3.39 -11.86
C ILE A 32 -5.94 3.21 -12.98
N GLY A 33 -7.19 3.63 -12.77
CA GLY A 33 -8.30 3.35 -13.68
C GLY A 33 -8.67 1.84 -13.75
N LEU A 34 -9.66 1.51 -14.59
CA LEU A 34 -10.22 0.14 -14.73
C LEU A 34 -9.14 -0.90 -15.10
N GLU A 35 -8.36 -0.60 -16.13
CA GLU A 35 -7.35 -1.51 -16.66
C GLU A 35 -5.97 -1.33 -15.99
N GLY A 36 -5.89 -0.51 -14.94
CA GLY A 36 -4.64 -0.12 -14.32
C GLY A 36 -3.90 -1.29 -13.67
N PHE A 37 -4.62 -2.21 -13.04
CA PHE A 37 -4.02 -3.40 -12.46
C PHE A 37 -3.44 -4.35 -13.51
N LYS A 38 -4.03 -4.44 -14.70
CA LYS A 38 -3.55 -5.30 -15.79
C LYS A 38 -2.22 -4.81 -16.39
N ARG A 39 -1.79 -3.57 -16.08
CA ARG A 39 -0.49 -3.03 -16.50
C ARG A 39 0.69 -3.59 -15.68
N PHE A 40 0.42 -4.14 -14.51
CA PHE A 40 1.44 -4.71 -13.62
C PHE A 40 1.37 -6.23 -13.69
N LYS A 41 2.49 -6.89 -13.99
CA LYS A 41 2.54 -8.36 -14.07
C LYS A 41 2.50 -8.99 -12.68
N THR A 42 3.00 -8.28 -11.67
CA THR A 42 3.05 -8.75 -10.28
C THR A 42 2.72 -7.65 -9.29
N ALA A 43 2.25 -8.03 -8.10
CA ALA A 43 2.08 -7.11 -6.99
C ALA A 43 3.40 -6.41 -6.58
N LYS A 44 4.55 -7.06 -6.81
CA LYS A 44 5.87 -6.46 -6.55
C LYS A 44 6.13 -5.26 -7.47
N GLU A 45 5.79 -5.38 -8.75
CA GLU A 45 5.90 -4.26 -9.70
C GLU A 45 4.97 -3.11 -9.31
N PHE A 46 3.74 -3.42 -8.89
CA PHE A 46 2.79 -2.42 -8.42
C PHE A 46 3.30 -1.65 -7.17
N THR A 47 3.78 -2.36 -6.15
CA THR A 47 4.32 -1.74 -4.93
C THR A 47 5.63 -0.95 -5.19
N ALA A 48 6.44 -1.38 -6.16
CA ALA A 48 7.62 -0.64 -6.61
C ALA A 48 7.22 0.65 -7.34
N TRP A 49 6.21 0.59 -8.22
CA TRP A 49 5.67 1.78 -8.90
C TRP A 49 5.11 2.80 -7.91
N LEU A 50 4.40 2.33 -6.86
CA LEU A 50 3.94 3.16 -5.75
C LEU A 50 5.05 3.70 -4.85
N ARG A 51 6.31 3.27 -5.03
CA ARG A 51 7.45 3.62 -4.17
C ARG A 51 7.19 3.24 -2.70
N LEU A 52 6.54 2.09 -2.48
CA LEU A 52 6.38 1.43 -1.18
C LEU A 52 7.40 0.32 -0.95
N ALA A 53 8.01 -0.18 -2.03
CA ALA A 53 9.15 -1.10 -1.96
C ALA A 53 10.49 -0.33 -1.98
N PRO A 54 11.51 -0.80 -1.26
CA PRO A 54 12.86 -0.23 -1.32
C PRO A 54 13.45 -0.39 -2.73
N ASN A 55 14.22 0.60 -3.17
CA ASN A 55 14.96 0.52 -4.43
C ASN A 55 16.44 0.24 -4.16
N ASN A 56 16.85 -1.02 -4.31
CA ASN A 56 18.21 -1.46 -4.03
C ASN A 56 19.17 -0.95 -5.12
N LYS A 57 20.01 0.03 -4.78
CA LYS A 57 21.06 0.52 -5.68
C LYS A 57 22.26 -0.40 -5.57
N ILE A 58 22.56 -1.17 -6.62
CA ILE A 58 23.68 -2.12 -6.65
C ILE A 58 24.72 -1.63 -7.66
N SER A 59 25.99 -1.59 -7.25
CA SER A 59 27.12 -1.31 -8.13
C SER A 59 28.30 -2.21 -7.75
N GLY A 60 28.99 -2.76 -8.76
CA GLY A 60 30.12 -3.68 -8.53
C GLY A 60 29.78 -4.88 -7.61
N GLY A 61 28.54 -5.37 -7.66
CA GLY A 61 28.07 -6.48 -6.82
C GLY A 61 27.75 -6.13 -5.36
N LYS A 62 27.89 -4.86 -4.93
CA LYS A 62 27.56 -4.41 -3.57
C LYS A 62 26.30 -3.55 -3.54
N VAL A 63 25.48 -3.73 -2.51
CA VAL A 63 24.30 -2.88 -2.24
C VAL A 63 24.78 -1.56 -1.64
N LEU A 64 24.64 -0.47 -2.39
CA LEU A 64 24.99 0.89 -1.98
C LEU A 64 23.88 1.55 -1.16
N SER A 65 22.61 1.23 -1.44
CA SER A 65 21.45 1.77 -0.73
C SER A 65 20.24 0.86 -0.89
N HIS A 66 19.37 0.83 0.12
CA HIS A 66 18.11 0.09 0.14
C HIS A 66 16.95 0.98 0.64
N HIS A 67 17.09 2.31 0.52
CA HIS A 67 16.08 3.25 1.00
C HIS A 67 14.81 3.24 0.14
N LEU A 68 13.69 3.60 0.77
CA LEU A 68 12.45 3.89 0.06
C LEU A 68 12.64 5.12 -0.83
N PRO A 69 12.24 5.07 -2.12
CA PRO A 69 12.36 6.21 -3.01
C PRO A 69 11.53 7.41 -2.52
N LYS A 70 12.09 8.62 -2.71
CA LYS A 70 11.39 9.88 -2.45
C LYS A 70 10.26 10.10 -3.46
N GLY A 71 9.24 10.86 -3.07
CA GLY A 71 8.07 11.20 -3.90
C GLY A 71 6.80 10.46 -3.48
N SER A 72 5.67 11.07 -3.84
CA SER A 72 4.34 10.70 -3.38
C SER A 72 3.35 10.60 -4.54
N ASN A 73 2.90 9.39 -4.82
CA ASN A 73 1.64 9.16 -5.53
C ASN A 73 0.48 9.36 -4.51
N ARG A 74 -0.67 9.90 -4.93
CA ARG A 74 -1.85 10.07 -4.05
C ARG A 74 -2.33 8.71 -3.50
N LEU A 75 -2.27 7.66 -4.30
CA LEU A 75 -2.58 6.29 -3.89
C LEU A 75 -1.61 5.77 -2.82
N LYS A 76 -0.32 6.07 -2.92
CA LYS A 76 0.66 5.77 -1.85
C LYS A 76 0.26 6.45 -0.54
N ILE A 77 -0.17 7.71 -0.59
CA ILE A 77 -0.60 8.45 0.61
C ILE A 77 -1.85 7.79 1.19
N ALA A 78 -2.85 7.49 0.37
CA ALA A 78 -4.08 6.83 0.80
C ALA A 78 -3.81 5.49 1.50
N LEU A 79 -2.96 4.64 0.90
CA LEU A 79 -2.56 3.36 1.51
C LEU A 79 -1.84 3.53 2.85
N ARG A 80 -0.95 4.52 2.97
CA ARG A 80 -0.28 4.82 4.25
C ARG A 80 -1.26 5.33 5.32
N GLN A 81 -2.30 6.06 4.92
CA GLN A 81 -3.35 6.48 5.85
C GLN A 81 -4.15 5.27 6.32
N SER A 82 -4.53 4.37 5.41
CA SER A 82 -5.18 3.09 5.76
C SER A 82 -4.30 2.26 6.72
N ALA A 83 -3.00 2.13 6.45
CA ALA A 83 -2.04 1.47 7.34
C ALA A 83 -1.93 2.14 8.72
N ASN A 84 -2.00 3.46 8.78
CA ASN A 84 -2.00 4.20 10.04
C ASN A 84 -3.26 3.94 10.88
N VAL A 85 -4.43 3.83 10.22
CA VAL A 85 -5.70 3.42 10.85
C VAL A 85 -5.59 2.00 11.38
N ILE A 86 -5.10 1.05 10.57
CA ILE A 86 -4.85 -0.34 10.99
C ILE A 86 -3.96 -0.38 12.24
N GLY A 87 -2.90 0.41 12.27
CA GLY A 87 -1.99 0.51 13.41
C GLY A 87 -2.60 1.10 14.69
N ASN A 88 -3.81 1.65 14.62
CA ASN A 88 -4.60 2.15 15.75
C ASN A 88 -5.77 1.23 16.13
N LEU A 89 -6.06 0.20 15.33
CA LEU A 89 -7.05 -0.83 15.68
C LEU A 89 -6.57 -1.62 16.91
N LYS A 90 -7.52 -2.21 17.64
CA LYS A 90 -7.23 -3.04 18.82
C LYS A 90 -6.84 -4.47 18.44
N GLU A 91 -7.48 -4.99 17.40
CA GLU A 91 -7.36 -6.36 16.92
C GLU A 91 -7.47 -6.40 15.39
N GLY A 92 -7.15 -7.54 14.78
CA GLY A 92 -7.12 -7.72 13.33
C GLY A 92 -5.83 -8.37 12.84
N HIS A 93 -5.91 -9.10 11.72
CA HIS A 93 -4.74 -9.77 11.15
C HIS A 93 -3.68 -8.76 10.67
N LEU A 94 -4.12 -7.66 10.04
CA LEU A 94 -3.22 -6.60 9.58
C LEU A 94 -2.66 -5.80 10.76
N ASN A 95 -3.43 -5.60 11.83
CA ASN A 95 -2.94 -4.99 13.06
C ASN A 95 -1.82 -5.81 13.69
N ASN A 96 -2.00 -7.13 13.80
CA ASN A 96 -0.96 -8.04 14.33
C ASN A 96 0.34 -7.95 13.52
N PHE A 97 0.24 -7.91 12.19
CA PHE A 97 1.39 -7.70 11.32
C PHE A 97 2.03 -6.32 11.56
N PHE A 98 1.25 -5.25 11.59
CA PHE A 98 1.71 -3.88 11.85
C PHE A 98 2.46 -3.81 13.17
N ARG A 99 1.90 -4.34 14.26
CA ARG A 99 2.50 -4.34 15.60
C ARG A 99 3.84 -5.08 15.62
N ARG A 100 3.94 -6.21 14.92
CA ARG A 100 5.19 -6.97 14.79
C ARG A 100 6.30 -6.16 14.11
N ILE A 101 5.97 -5.44 13.03
CA ILE A 101 6.95 -4.58 12.34
C ILE A 101 7.27 -3.33 13.17
N ASN A 102 6.26 -2.71 13.77
CA ASN A 102 6.40 -1.53 14.61
C ASN A 102 7.36 -1.79 15.79
N TYR A 103 7.21 -2.94 16.45
CA TYR A 103 8.10 -3.34 17.53
C TYR A 103 9.57 -3.49 17.09
N LYS A 104 9.80 -4.00 15.87
CA LYS A 104 11.16 -4.29 15.37
C LYS A 104 11.86 -3.10 14.72
N LYS A 105 11.11 -2.23 14.03
CA LYS A 105 11.66 -1.21 13.11
C LYS A 105 11.03 0.18 13.29
N GLY A 106 10.07 0.34 14.20
CA GLY A 106 9.39 1.60 14.46
C GLY A 106 8.22 1.87 13.52
N ARG A 107 7.46 2.92 13.86
CA ARG A 107 6.13 3.18 13.27
C ARG A 107 6.19 3.60 11.80
N ALA A 108 7.16 4.43 11.43
CA ALA A 108 7.29 4.90 10.04
C ALA A 108 7.53 3.75 9.06
N THR A 109 8.33 2.76 9.47
CA THR A 109 8.57 1.55 8.69
C THR A 109 7.34 0.64 8.68
N ALA A 110 6.66 0.48 9.81
CA ALA A 110 5.42 -0.30 9.90
C ALA A 110 4.31 0.23 8.96
N ILE A 111 4.09 1.55 8.93
CA ILE A 111 3.13 2.21 8.02
C ILE A 111 3.48 1.97 6.54
N SER A 112 4.77 1.86 6.22
CA SER A 112 5.20 1.64 4.83
C SER A 112 5.13 0.17 4.42
N ALA A 113 5.15 -0.75 5.39
CA ALA A 113 5.20 -2.19 5.17
C ALA A 113 3.84 -2.89 5.25
N THR A 114 2.88 -2.27 5.91
CA THR A 114 1.49 -2.76 6.07
C THR A 114 0.66 -2.22 4.93
#